data_AF-A0A0C3GUE5-F1
#
_entry.id   AF-A0A0C3GUE5-F1
#
_cell.length_a   1.000
_cell.length_b   1.000
_cell.length_c   1.000
_cell.angle_alpha   90.00
_cell.angle_beta   90.00
_cell.angle_gamma   90.00
#
_symmetry.space_group_name_H-M   'P 1'
#
loop_
_entity.id
_entity.type
_entity.pdbx_description
1 polymer ?
#
loop_
_entity_poly.entity_id
_entity_poly.type
_entity_poly.pdbx_seq_one_letter_code
_entity_poly.pdbx_strand_id
1 'polypeptide(L)'
;MNHIPVQNPVTRNTKKKHNKSRSGRLEPSTASGGVPNATREYLAASNFVPQLIATPQNLLVVIDLNGTLLYRPSKKQPTKFLMRPHAQLFLKYCVETFTVVIWSSARPENVKAMCDVILPRNLRGQVAAVWARDKFGLTHHDYNQRVQCYKKLQMLWGDRQVAASHPCYDFGGRWDQTNTVLIDDSLEKARSEPHNLIEVPEWFGDLSEVDDILPQVHDHLNHLSRHSNVSACLRANPFKPRPVGMGWPQ
;
A
#
# COMPACT_ATOMS: atom_id res chain seq x y z
N MET A 1 64.87 -12.68 41.09
CA MET A 1 63.57 -12.01 40.93
C MET A 1 63.74 -10.87 39.94
N ASN A 2 63.37 -11.08 38.67
CA ASN A 2 63.26 -10.03 37.65
C ASN A 2 62.09 -10.43 36.75
N HIS A 3 60.96 -9.74 36.93
CA HIS A 3 59.72 -9.98 36.19
C HIS A 3 59.80 -9.32 34.82
N ILE A 4 59.65 -10.13 33.77
CA ILE A 4 59.39 -9.70 32.39
C ILE A 4 57.88 -9.44 32.28
N PRO A 5 57.41 -8.25 31.86
CA PRO A 5 55.99 -8.02 31.65
C PRO A 5 55.57 -8.61 30.30
N VAL A 6 54.62 -9.55 30.36
CA VAL A 6 53.92 -10.12 29.21
C VAL A 6 53.01 -9.05 28.59
N GLN A 7 53.22 -8.76 27.30
CA GLN A 7 52.36 -7.88 26.52
C GLN A 7 51.06 -8.61 26.15
N ASN A 8 49.92 -8.11 26.62
CA ASN A 8 48.59 -8.55 26.18
C ASN A 8 48.25 -7.97 24.79
N PRO A 9 47.63 -8.74 23.90
CA PRO A 9 47.27 -8.26 22.57
C PRO A 9 46.17 -7.20 22.64
N VAL A 10 46.42 -6.08 21.97
CA VAL A 10 45.45 -4.99 21.77
C VAL A 10 44.29 -5.50 20.92
N THR A 11 43.18 -5.83 21.57
CA THR A 11 41.92 -6.11 20.89
C THR A 11 41.42 -4.82 20.24
N ARG A 12 41.47 -4.78 18.92
CA ARG A 12 40.90 -3.71 18.09
C ARG A 12 39.39 -3.74 18.26
N ASN A 13 38.90 -3.00 19.26
CA ASN A 13 37.48 -2.84 19.53
C ASN A 13 36.89 -1.95 18.43
N THR A 14 36.50 -2.56 17.32
CA THR A 14 35.78 -1.91 16.23
C THR A 14 34.38 -1.57 16.74
N LYS A 15 34.28 -0.45 17.45
CA LYS A 15 33.00 0.20 17.73
C LYS A 15 32.33 0.46 16.38
N LYS A 16 31.46 -0.45 15.95
CA LYS A 16 30.45 -0.21 14.91
C LYS A 16 29.69 1.01 15.39
N LYS A 17 30.05 2.18 14.83
CA LYS A 17 29.26 3.40 14.95
C LYS A 17 27.87 3.06 14.42
N HIS A 18 26.95 2.74 15.34
CA HIS A 18 25.53 2.78 15.04
C HIS A 18 25.26 4.20 14.57
N ASN A 19 25.03 4.32 13.26
CA ASN A 19 24.75 5.57 12.60
C ASN A 19 23.37 6.03 13.08
N LYS A 20 23.33 6.72 14.23
CA LYS A 20 22.14 7.44 14.71
C LYS A 20 21.86 8.56 13.72
N SER A 21 20.85 8.34 12.87
CA SER A 21 19.76 9.27 12.49
C SER A 21 19.40 9.19 11.00
N ARG A 22 18.39 8.38 10.68
CA ARG A 22 17.32 8.86 9.80
C ARG A 22 16.20 9.18 10.77
N SER A 23 15.88 10.45 11.01
CA SER A 23 14.75 10.80 11.86
C SER A 23 13.54 9.98 11.43
N GLY A 24 12.90 9.28 12.37
CA GLY A 24 11.67 8.55 12.12
C GLY A 24 10.62 9.48 11.50
N ARG A 25 9.62 8.91 10.82
CA ARG A 25 8.46 9.73 10.44
C ARG A 25 7.81 10.24 11.73
N LEU A 26 7.41 11.50 11.74
CA LEU A 26 6.69 12.08 12.88
C LEU A 26 5.25 11.57 12.86
N GLU A 27 4.61 11.49 14.02
CA GLU A 27 3.16 11.30 14.06
C GLU A 27 2.47 12.57 13.57
N PRO A 28 1.36 12.46 12.81
CA PRO A 28 0.56 13.62 12.44
C PRO A 28 -0.09 14.23 13.69
N SER A 29 -0.26 15.56 13.69
CA SER A 29 -0.95 16.26 14.76
C SER A 29 -2.43 15.83 14.87
N THR A 30 -3.05 16.10 16.03
CA THR A 30 -4.50 15.90 16.22
C THR A 30 -5.34 16.66 15.19
N ALA A 31 -4.89 17.84 14.77
CA ALA A 31 -5.55 18.64 13.74
C ALA A 31 -5.46 18.00 12.33
N SER A 32 -4.44 17.17 12.09
CA SER A 32 -4.34 16.30 10.91
C SER A 32 -5.02 14.93 11.13
N GLY A 33 -5.83 14.80 12.18
CA GLY A 33 -6.56 13.58 12.54
C GLY A 33 -5.74 12.52 13.28
N GLY A 34 -4.52 12.84 13.73
CA GLY A 34 -3.70 11.98 14.59
C GLY A 34 -3.39 10.58 14.05
N VAL A 35 -2.87 9.73 14.93
CA VAL A 35 -2.71 8.29 14.68
C VAL A 35 -4.08 7.61 14.78
N PRO A 36 -4.63 7.05 13.70
CA PRO A 36 -5.93 6.40 13.75
C PRO A 36 -5.85 5.02 14.40
N ASN A 37 -7.00 4.51 14.81
CA ASN A 37 -7.19 3.12 15.20
C ASN A 37 -8.41 2.57 14.46
N ALA A 38 -8.43 1.26 14.25
CA ALA A 38 -9.60 0.57 13.71
C ALA A 38 -10.81 0.77 14.63
N THR A 39 -11.98 1.06 14.03
CA THR A 39 -13.21 1.22 14.80
C THR A 39 -13.75 -0.13 15.28
N ARG A 40 -14.60 -0.12 16.30
CA ARG A 40 -15.21 -1.36 16.82
C ARG A 40 -16.11 -2.01 15.78
N GLU A 41 -16.83 -1.20 15.01
CA GLU A 41 -17.74 -1.62 13.95
C GLU A 41 -16.96 -2.27 12.81
N TYR A 42 -15.82 -1.68 12.43
CA TYR A 42 -14.89 -2.27 11.47
C TYR A 42 -14.39 -3.63 11.94
N LEU A 43 -13.88 -3.70 13.17
CA LEU A 43 -13.35 -4.95 13.73
C LEU A 43 -14.44 -6.01 13.81
N ALA A 44 -15.65 -5.68 14.27
CA ALA A 44 -16.78 -6.60 14.31
C ALA A 44 -17.15 -7.13 12.92
N ALA A 45 -17.19 -6.27 11.91
CA ALA A 45 -17.50 -6.67 10.54
C ALA A 45 -16.40 -7.53 9.89
N SER A 46 -15.13 -7.27 10.19
CA SER A 46 -14.03 -8.14 9.73
C SER A 46 -14.03 -9.51 10.42
N ASN A 47 -14.78 -9.68 11.52
CA ASN A 47 -14.90 -10.95 12.23
C ASN A 47 -15.91 -11.93 11.60
N PHE A 48 -16.72 -11.51 10.63
CA PHE A 48 -17.66 -12.42 9.97
C PHE A 48 -16.94 -13.52 9.19
N VAL A 49 -17.65 -14.62 8.91
CA VAL A 49 -17.17 -15.68 8.02
C VAL A 49 -17.42 -15.24 6.57
N PRO A 50 -16.37 -15.02 5.75
CA PRO A 50 -16.55 -14.62 4.36
C PRO A 50 -17.24 -15.76 3.59
N GLN A 51 -18.24 -15.44 2.78
CA GLN A 51 -18.97 -16.42 1.97
C GLN A 51 -18.52 -16.32 0.52
N LEU A 52 -18.39 -17.46 -0.16
CA LEU A 52 -18.22 -17.48 -1.61
C LEU A 52 -19.50 -16.97 -2.27
N ILE A 53 -19.35 -16.11 -3.27
CA ILE A 53 -20.45 -15.56 -4.06
C ILE A 53 -20.36 -16.07 -5.50
N ALA A 54 -21.52 -16.35 -6.10
CA ALA A 54 -21.60 -16.96 -7.43
C ALA A 54 -21.08 -16.02 -8.54
N THR A 55 -21.36 -14.74 -8.41
CA THR A 55 -20.87 -13.68 -9.30
C THR A 55 -19.81 -12.88 -8.57
N PRO A 56 -18.59 -12.71 -9.14
CA PRO A 56 -17.59 -11.84 -8.55
C PRO A 56 -18.15 -10.43 -8.30
N GLN A 57 -17.94 -9.91 -7.10
CA GLN A 57 -18.30 -8.53 -6.78
C GLN A 57 -17.32 -7.55 -7.42
N ASN A 58 -17.79 -6.32 -7.66
CA ASN A 58 -16.91 -5.23 -8.03
C ASN A 58 -16.02 -4.87 -6.85
N LEU A 59 -14.74 -4.63 -7.10
CA LEU A 59 -13.79 -4.18 -6.10
C LEU A 59 -13.35 -2.73 -6.36
N LEU A 60 -13.17 -1.98 -5.27
CA LEU A 60 -12.37 -0.76 -5.23
C LEU A 60 -10.94 -1.12 -4.87
N VAL A 61 -10.04 -1.07 -5.84
CA VAL A 61 -8.61 -1.38 -5.64
C VAL A 61 -7.82 -0.08 -5.50
N VAL A 62 -7.32 0.16 -4.29
CA VAL A 62 -6.53 1.33 -3.92
C VAL A 62 -5.05 0.96 -3.95
N ILE A 63 -4.26 1.62 -4.79
CA ILE A 63 -2.88 1.20 -5.08
C ILE A 63 -1.89 2.29 -4.67
N ASP A 64 -0.92 1.95 -3.81
CA ASP A 64 0.26 2.80 -3.57
C ASP A 64 1.21 2.81 -4.77
N LEU A 65 2.11 3.78 -4.81
CA LEU A 65 3.10 3.89 -5.88
C LEU A 65 4.50 3.47 -5.40
N ASN A 66 5.11 4.28 -4.55
CA ASN A 66 6.53 4.16 -4.26
C ASN A 66 6.78 3.15 -3.15
N GLY A 67 7.54 2.10 -3.46
CA GLY A 67 7.70 0.92 -2.61
C GLY A 67 6.76 -0.22 -3.02
N THR A 68 5.71 0.07 -3.81
CA THR A 68 4.71 -0.93 -4.22
C THR A 68 4.80 -1.27 -5.71
N LEU A 69 4.57 -0.30 -6.60
CA LEU A 69 4.61 -0.48 -8.07
C LEU A 69 5.91 0.03 -8.70
N LEU A 70 6.62 0.92 -8.01
CA LEU A 70 7.83 1.55 -8.50
C LEU A 70 8.74 1.93 -7.35
N TYR A 71 10.00 2.23 -7.67
CA TYR A 71 10.98 2.74 -6.73
C TYR A 71 11.59 4.02 -7.25
N ARG A 72 11.61 5.06 -6.42
CA ARG A 72 12.28 6.33 -6.69
C ARG A 72 13.59 6.42 -5.90
N PRO A 73 14.76 6.26 -6.57
CA PRO A 73 16.06 6.49 -5.92
C PRO A 73 16.21 7.92 -5.40
N SER A 74 15.56 8.89 -6.05
CA SER A 74 15.59 10.30 -5.66
C SER A 74 14.19 10.91 -5.61
N LYS A 75 13.85 11.48 -4.44
CA LYS A 75 12.61 12.25 -4.25
C LYS A 75 12.59 13.57 -5.03
N LYS A 76 13.73 14.03 -5.57
CA LYS A 76 13.82 15.27 -6.36
C LYS A 76 13.58 15.06 -7.85
N GLN A 77 13.57 13.82 -8.34
CA GLN A 77 13.42 13.50 -9.77
C GLN A 77 12.24 12.53 -9.97
N PRO A 78 10.99 13.02 -9.99
CA PRO A 78 9.81 12.14 -9.97
C PRO A 78 9.60 11.30 -11.22
N THR A 79 10.18 11.70 -12.36
CA THR A 79 10.12 10.94 -13.62
C THR A 79 11.24 9.91 -13.75
N LYS A 80 12.26 9.94 -12.87
CA LYS A 80 13.32 8.94 -12.83
C LYS A 80 13.04 7.93 -11.73
N PHE A 81 12.37 6.86 -12.11
CA PHE A 81 12.06 5.74 -11.25
C PHE A 81 12.28 4.43 -11.98
N LEU A 82 12.46 3.36 -11.20
CA LEU A 82 12.42 2.00 -11.70
C LEU A 82 10.99 1.49 -11.50
N MET A 83 10.48 0.71 -12.46
CA MET A 83 9.19 0.04 -12.33
C MET A 83 9.43 -1.35 -11.75
N ARG A 84 8.60 -1.74 -10.78
CA ARG A 84 8.60 -3.12 -10.28
C ARG A 84 8.28 -4.08 -11.43
N PRO A 85 8.90 -5.27 -11.49
CA PRO A 85 8.52 -6.28 -12.47
C PRO A 85 7.00 -6.44 -12.57
N HIS A 86 6.48 -6.53 -13.79
CA HIS A 86 5.05 -6.62 -14.13
C HIS A 86 4.16 -5.41 -13.79
N ALA A 87 4.70 -4.31 -13.24
CA ALA A 87 3.86 -3.19 -12.76
C ALA A 87 2.92 -2.60 -13.82
N GLN A 88 3.38 -2.44 -15.07
CA GLN A 88 2.53 -1.91 -16.14
C GLN A 88 1.40 -2.86 -16.51
N LEU A 89 1.69 -4.15 -16.61
CA LEU A 89 0.73 -5.19 -16.96
C LEU A 89 -0.31 -5.37 -15.85
N PHE A 90 0.16 -5.44 -14.60
CA PHE A 90 -0.69 -5.50 -13.41
C PHE A 90 -1.63 -4.31 -13.34
N LEU A 91 -1.11 -3.08 -13.48
CA LEU A 91 -1.91 -1.87 -13.39
C LEU A 91 -2.93 -1.77 -14.54
N LYS A 92 -2.54 -2.16 -15.76
CA LYS A 92 -3.47 -2.27 -16.89
C LYS A 92 -4.63 -3.21 -16.55
N TYR A 93 -4.33 -4.41 -16.09
CA TYR A 93 -5.35 -5.39 -15.71
C TYR A 93 -6.29 -4.85 -14.62
N CYS A 94 -5.73 -4.24 -13.56
CA CYS A 94 -6.54 -3.70 -12.48
C CYS A 94 -7.52 -2.64 -12.98
N VAL A 95 -7.08 -1.73 -13.87
CA VAL A 95 -7.95 -0.67 -14.41
C VAL A 95 -9.01 -1.24 -15.36
N GLU A 96 -8.69 -2.29 -16.12
CA GLU A 96 -9.64 -2.94 -17.03
C GLU A 96 -10.65 -3.84 -16.29
N THR A 97 -10.35 -4.27 -15.06
CA THR A 97 -11.16 -5.26 -14.31
C THR A 97 -11.88 -4.67 -13.10
N PHE A 98 -11.29 -3.68 -12.42
CA PHE A 98 -11.77 -3.14 -11.15
C PHE A 98 -11.91 -1.62 -11.20
N THR A 99 -12.58 -1.07 -10.19
CA THR A 99 -12.52 0.37 -9.94
C THR A 99 -11.21 0.70 -9.23
N VAL A 100 -10.34 1.49 -9.85
CA VAL A 100 -9.00 1.77 -9.31
C VAL A 100 -8.89 3.18 -8.76
N VAL A 101 -8.26 3.31 -7.60
CA VAL A 101 -7.77 4.59 -7.06
C VAL A 101 -6.26 4.49 -6.85
N ILE A 102 -5.51 5.47 -7.35
CA ILE A 102 -4.10 5.62 -6.98
C ILE A 102 -4.05 6.49 -5.72
N TRP A 103 -3.42 6.02 -4.63
CA TRP A 103 -3.25 6.83 -3.42
C TRP A 103 -1.80 6.80 -2.97
N SER A 104 -1.09 7.94 -3.06
CA SER A 104 0.32 8.02 -2.71
C SER A 104 0.61 9.14 -1.71
N SER A 105 1.52 8.89 -0.76
CA SER A 105 2.00 9.90 0.21
C SER A 105 2.91 10.99 -0.39
N ALA A 106 3.27 10.87 -1.68
CA ALA A 106 4.04 11.87 -2.41
C ALA A 106 3.18 13.09 -2.77
N ARG A 107 3.82 14.24 -3.02
CA ARG A 107 3.12 15.47 -3.40
C ARG A 107 2.46 15.36 -4.78
N PRO A 108 1.37 16.09 -5.06
CA PRO A 108 0.58 15.98 -6.30
C PRO A 108 1.40 16.00 -7.58
N GLU A 109 2.35 16.91 -7.71
CA GLU A 109 3.21 17.06 -8.88
C GLU A 109 4.07 15.81 -9.13
N ASN A 110 4.52 15.16 -8.06
CA ASN A 110 5.28 13.92 -8.16
C ASN A 110 4.37 12.75 -8.52
N VAL A 111 3.19 12.66 -7.91
CA VAL A 111 2.21 11.61 -8.21
C VAL A 111 1.77 11.68 -9.66
N LYS A 112 1.45 12.88 -10.14
CA LYS A 112 1.11 13.13 -11.54
C LYS A 112 2.23 12.67 -12.47
N ALA A 113 3.48 13.07 -12.21
CA ALA A 113 4.62 12.67 -13.03
C ALA A 113 4.85 11.15 -13.05
N MET A 114 4.65 10.45 -11.94
CA MET A 114 4.72 8.98 -11.89
C MET A 114 3.59 8.33 -12.68
N CYS A 115 2.35 8.78 -12.47
CA CYS A 115 1.16 8.31 -13.18
C CYS A 115 1.30 8.53 -14.70
N ASP A 116 1.86 9.68 -15.11
CA ASP A 116 2.08 10.02 -16.51
C ASP A 116 3.09 9.09 -17.22
N VAL A 117 3.86 8.31 -16.47
CA VAL A 117 4.80 7.32 -17.02
C VAL A 117 4.26 5.90 -16.86
N ILE A 118 3.72 5.53 -15.70
CA ILE A 118 3.31 4.14 -15.41
C ILE A 118 1.94 3.77 -15.99
N LEU A 119 1.01 4.72 -16.10
CA LEU A 119 -0.33 4.48 -16.66
C LEU A 119 -0.33 4.72 -18.18
N PRO A 120 -0.72 3.71 -18.99
CA PRO A 120 -1.01 3.92 -20.40
C PRO A 120 -2.01 5.07 -20.59
N ARG A 121 -1.77 5.94 -21.59
CA ARG A 121 -2.58 7.16 -21.80
C ARG A 121 -4.07 6.88 -21.94
N ASN A 122 -4.44 5.78 -22.60
CA ASN A 122 -5.82 5.36 -22.82
C ASN A 122 -6.54 4.88 -21.54
N LEU A 123 -5.80 4.54 -20.48
CA LEU A 123 -6.36 4.04 -19.22
C LEU A 123 -6.45 5.11 -18.13
N ARG A 124 -5.77 6.25 -18.29
CA ARG A 124 -5.75 7.31 -17.25
C ARG A 124 -7.14 7.85 -16.91
N GLY A 125 -8.01 7.97 -17.92
CA GLY A 125 -9.39 8.43 -17.72
C GLY A 125 -10.31 7.40 -17.06
N GLN A 126 -9.86 6.15 -16.89
CA GLN A 126 -10.64 5.06 -16.28
C GLN A 126 -10.34 4.89 -14.79
N VAL A 127 -9.27 5.52 -14.27
CA VAL A 127 -8.98 5.54 -12.83
C VAL A 127 -9.99 6.46 -12.14
N ALA A 128 -10.67 5.95 -11.10
CA ALA A 128 -11.71 6.69 -10.39
C ALA A 128 -11.16 7.95 -9.71
N ALA A 129 -9.97 7.86 -9.12
CA ALA A 129 -9.27 9.01 -8.55
C ALA A 129 -7.75 8.81 -8.46
N VAL A 130 -7.01 9.92 -8.47
CA VAL A 130 -5.58 9.97 -8.13
C VAL A 130 -5.43 10.87 -6.91
N TRP A 131 -5.18 10.27 -5.75
CA TRP A 131 -4.99 10.94 -4.47
C TRP A 131 -3.51 11.03 -4.11
N ALA A 132 -3.07 12.23 -3.79
CA ALA A 132 -1.70 12.51 -3.39
C ALA A 132 -1.65 12.97 -1.92
N ARG A 133 -0.51 13.50 -1.49
CA ARG A 133 -0.28 13.98 -0.11
C ARG A 133 -1.33 14.98 0.39
N ASP A 134 -1.87 15.78 -0.51
CA ASP A 134 -2.90 16.80 -0.26
C ASP A 134 -4.27 16.18 0.13
N LYS A 135 -4.46 14.88 -0.12
CA LYS A 135 -5.69 14.13 0.20
C LYS A 135 -5.61 13.35 1.52
N PHE A 136 -4.56 13.56 2.32
CA PHE A 136 -4.44 12.93 3.65
C PHE A 136 -5.07 13.75 4.80
N GLY A 137 -5.71 14.89 4.50
CA GLY A 137 -6.30 15.75 5.53
C GLY A 137 -5.25 16.40 6.46
N LEU A 138 -4.02 16.57 5.97
CA LEU A 138 -2.94 17.16 6.75
C LEU A 138 -3.12 18.67 6.88
N THR A 139 -2.79 19.21 8.05
CA THR A 139 -2.58 20.66 8.20
C THR A 139 -1.43 21.13 7.31
N HIS A 140 -1.38 22.43 7.00
CA HIS A 140 -0.27 23.00 6.22
C HIS A 140 1.10 22.71 6.84
N HIS A 141 1.19 22.69 8.17
CA HIS A 141 2.42 22.34 8.88
C HIS A 141 2.82 20.88 8.61
N ASP A 142 1.94 19.91 8.88
CA ASP A 142 2.23 18.48 8.73
C ASP A 142 2.42 18.08 7.26
N TYR A 143 1.73 18.75 6.34
CA TYR A 143 1.92 18.60 4.90
C TYR A 143 3.37 18.89 4.49
N ASN A 144 4.03 19.85 5.13
CA ASN A 144 5.43 20.22 4.86
C ASN A 144 6.45 19.46 5.70
N GLN A 145 6.02 18.60 6.62
CA GLN A 145 6.89 17.75 7.44
C GLN A 145 6.90 16.30 6.98
N ARG A 146 7.84 15.51 7.52
CA ARG A 146 7.94 14.07 7.26
C ARG A 146 7.03 13.28 8.21
N VAL A 147 5.73 13.56 8.21
CA VAL A 147 4.75 12.82 9.02
C VAL A 147 4.38 11.47 8.40
N GLN A 148 3.97 10.51 9.23
CA GLN A 148 3.33 9.27 8.82
C GLN A 148 1.98 9.60 8.18
N CYS A 149 1.73 9.04 7.00
CA CYS A 149 0.50 9.26 6.25
C CYS A 149 -0.37 8.01 6.36
N TYR A 150 -1.53 8.13 7.00
CA TYR A 150 -2.48 7.04 7.18
C TYR A 150 -3.53 7.07 6.07
N LYS A 151 -3.68 5.96 5.33
CA LYS A 151 -4.67 5.79 4.26
C LYS A 151 -5.99 5.31 4.86
N LYS A 152 -6.71 6.27 5.47
CA LYS A 152 -8.02 6.02 6.09
C LYS A 152 -9.05 5.74 5.00
N LEU A 153 -9.42 4.50 4.75
CA LEU A 153 -10.31 4.12 3.64
C LEU A 153 -11.69 4.78 3.76
N GLN A 154 -12.14 5.09 4.98
CA GLN A 154 -13.34 5.89 5.23
C GLN A 154 -13.33 7.25 4.50
N MET A 155 -12.16 7.88 4.33
CA MET A 155 -12.05 9.12 3.56
C MET A 155 -12.37 8.90 2.09
N LEU A 156 -11.90 7.78 1.51
CA LEU A 156 -12.23 7.41 0.14
C LEU A 156 -13.71 7.08 -0.02
N TRP A 157 -14.27 6.29 0.90
CA TRP A 157 -15.70 5.92 0.86
C TRP A 157 -16.63 7.13 0.99
N GLY A 158 -16.21 8.15 1.73
CA GLY A 158 -16.94 9.40 1.90
C GLY A 158 -16.71 10.45 0.79
N ASP A 159 -15.72 10.26 -0.09
CA ASP A 159 -15.49 11.18 -1.20
C ASP A 159 -16.54 10.99 -2.29
N ARG A 160 -17.12 12.10 -2.78
CA ARG A 160 -18.22 12.05 -3.73
C ARG A 160 -17.83 11.41 -5.07
N GLN A 161 -16.62 11.68 -5.58
CA GLN A 161 -16.17 11.14 -6.87
C GLN A 161 -15.91 9.64 -6.74
N VAL A 162 -15.25 9.22 -5.66
CA VAL A 162 -14.98 7.80 -5.40
C VAL A 162 -16.26 7.04 -5.08
N ALA A 163 -17.16 7.58 -4.25
CA ALA A 163 -18.42 6.92 -3.94
C ALA A 163 -19.27 6.72 -5.21
N ALA A 164 -19.35 7.73 -6.07
CA ALA A 164 -20.11 7.68 -7.33
C ALA A 164 -19.50 6.72 -8.38
N SER A 165 -18.26 6.25 -8.21
CA SER A 165 -17.66 5.27 -9.12
C SER A 165 -18.15 3.84 -8.87
N HIS A 166 -18.93 3.59 -7.81
CA HIS A 166 -19.53 2.28 -7.58
C HIS A 166 -20.53 1.95 -8.70
N PRO A 167 -20.43 0.79 -9.39
CA PRO A 167 -21.29 0.48 -10.55
C PRO A 167 -22.80 0.51 -10.26
N CYS A 168 -23.19 0.20 -9.02
CA CYS A 168 -24.58 0.27 -8.56
C CYS A 168 -24.88 1.49 -7.69
N TYR A 169 -24.13 2.60 -7.80
CA TYR A 169 -24.28 3.77 -6.93
C TYR A 169 -25.71 4.32 -6.87
N ASP A 170 -26.35 4.43 -8.04
CA ASP A 170 -27.73 4.91 -8.20
C ASP A 170 -28.78 3.97 -7.58
N PHE A 171 -28.41 2.70 -7.37
CA PHE A 171 -29.22 1.69 -6.69
C PHE A 171 -28.84 1.52 -5.21
N GLY A 172 -28.07 2.46 -4.65
CA GLY A 172 -27.64 2.43 -3.25
C GLY A 172 -26.35 1.66 -2.98
N GLY A 173 -25.69 1.12 -4.00
CA GLY A 173 -24.39 0.45 -3.85
C GLY A 173 -23.29 1.41 -3.38
N ARG A 174 -22.41 0.96 -2.49
CA ARG A 174 -21.36 1.78 -1.89
C ARG A 174 -20.05 1.01 -1.79
N TRP A 175 -18.95 1.75 -1.84
CA TRP A 175 -17.66 1.22 -1.43
C TRP A 175 -17.58 1.23 0.10
N ASP A 176 -17.14 0.12 0.66
CA ASP A 176 -16.86 -0.05 2.08
C ASP A 176 -15.80 -1.16 2.29
N GLN A 177 -15.62 -1.59 3.54
CA GLN A 177 -14.63 -2.62 3.88
C GLN A 177 -14.89 -3.99 3.21
N THR A 178 -16.12 -4.26 2.77
CA THR A 178 -16.52 -5.56 2.22
C THR A 178 -16.11 -5.70 0.75
N ASN A 179 -15.81 -4.60 0.06
CA ASN A 179 -15.48 -4.56 -1.36
C ASN A 179 -14.30 -3.63 -1.72
N THR A 180 -13.50 -3.20 -0.74
CA THR A 180 -12.31 -2.36 -0.97
C THR A 180 -11.02 -3.12 -0.64
N VAL A 181 -10.01 -3.04 -1.50
CA VAL A 181 -8.67 -3.60 -1.25
C VAL A 181 -7.64 -2.48 -1.32
N LEU A 182 -6.78 -2.35 -0.33
CA LEU A 182 -5.59 -1.49 -0.34
C LEU A 182 -4.36 -2.34 -0.63
N ILE A 183 -3.55 -1.93 -1.60
CA ILE A 183 -2.25 -2.52 -1.91
C ILE A 183 -1.18 -1.50 -1.52
N ASP A 184 -0.38 -1.84 -0.53
CA ASP A 184 0.62 -0.94 0.05
C ASP A 184 1.82 -1.75 0.57
N ASP A 185 2.97 -1.10 0.68
CA ASP A 185 4.20 -1.67 1.23
C ASP A 185 4.32 -1.55 2.76
N SER A 186 3.32 -0.97 3.42
CA SER A 186 3.40 -0.61 4.83
C SER A 186 2.09 -0.84 5.58
N LEU A 187 2.10 -1.81 6.48
CA LEU A 187 1.00 -2.04 7.45
C LEU A 187 0.58 -0.77 8.19
N GLU A 188 1.55 0.05 8.61
CA GLU A 188 1.27 1.29 9.35
C GLU A 188 0.44 2.29 8.55
N LYS A 189 0.48 2.28 7.20
CA LYS A 189 -0.40 3.15 6.40
C LYS A 189 -1.87 2.69 6.46
N ALA A 190 -2.13 1.41 6.67
CA ALA A 190 -3.47 0.83 6.72
C ALA A 190 -4.06 0.73 8.14
N ARG A 191 -3.46 1.42 9.12
CA ARG A 191 -3.77 1.26 10.56
C ARG A 191 -5.26 1.35 10.95
N SER A 192 -6.06 2.13 10.22
CA SER A 192 -7.51 2.24 10.44
C SER A 192 -8.31 1.06 9.89
N GLU A 193 -7.87 0.45 8.78
CA GLU A 193 -8.51 -0.69 8.12
C GLU A 193 -7.49 -1.79 7.76
N PRO A 194 -6.82 -2.40 8.75
CA PRO A 194 -5.67 -3.28 8.51
C PRO A 194 -6.01 -4.58 7.78
N HIS A 195 -7.28 -4.99 7.82
CA HIS A 195 -7.77 -6.19 7.14
C HIS A 195 -8.26 -5.90 5.72
N ASN A 196 -8.15 -4.68 5.22
CA ASN A 196 -8.32 -4.39 3.79
C ASN A 196 -6.99 -4.32 3.05
N LEU A 197 -5.86 -4.57 3.74
CA LEU A 197 -4.52 -4.47 3.18
C LEU A 197 -4.04 -5.80 2.59
N ILE A 198 -3.60 -5.73 1.33
CA ILE A 198 -2.58 -6.61 0.77
C ILE A 198 -1.23 -5.93 0.99
N GLU A 199 -0.48 -6.39 1.99
CA GLU A 199 0.86 -5.87 2.26
C GLU A 199 1.86 -6.57 1.33
N VAL A 200 2.46 -5.80 0.43
CA VAL A 200 3.54 -6.29 -0.44
C VAL A 200 4.91 -5.96 0.17
N PRO A 201 5.96 -6.74 -0.10
CA PRO A 201 7.31 -6.33 0.25
C PRO A 201 7.65 -4.97 -0.37
N GLU A 202 8.24 -4.06 0.42
CA GLU A 202 8.75 -2.78 -0.08
C GLU A 202 9.81 -3.05 -1.16
N TRP A 203 9.58 -2.52 -2.34
CA TRP A 203 10.43 -2.74 -3.50
C TRP A 203 11.42 -1.58 -3.67
N PHE A 204 12.72 -1.92 -3.66
CA PHE A 204 13.83 -0.96 -3.69
C PHE A 204 14.57 -0.89 -5.03
N GLY A 205 13.90 -1.26 -6.13
CA GLY A 205 14.50 -1.20 -7.47
C GLY A 205 15.26 -2.46 -7.90
N ASP A 206 15.08 -3.58 -7.20
CA ASP A 206 15.70 -4.84 -7.59
C ASP A 206 14.97 -5.42 -8.81
N LEU A 207 15.59 -5.29 -9.98
CA LEU A 207 15.07 -5.83 -11.24
C LEU A 207 15.21 -7.36 -11.33
N SER A 208 15.92 -7.98 -10.39
CA SER A 208 16.04 -9.43 -10.25
C SER A 208 15.06 -10.01 -9.22
N GLU A 209 14.07 -9.24 -8.77
CA GLU A 209 12.95 -9.78 -7.97
C GLU A 209 12.26 -10.89 -8.76
N VAL A 210 12.51 -12.14 -8.36
CA VAL A 210 11.95 -13.35 -8.96
C VAL A 210 10.67 -13.81 -8.27
N ASP A 211 10.19 -13.10 -7.25
CA ASP A 211 9.06 -13.55 -6.44
C ASP A 211 7.70 -13.31 -7.12
N ASP A 212 7.64 -12.76 -8.34
CA ASP A 212 6.39 -12.52 -9.08
C ASP A 212 5.28 -11.90 -8.21
N ILE A 213 5.66 -10.91 -7.39
CA ILE A 213 4.78 -10.35 -6.35
C ILE A 213 3.48 -9.81 -6.95
N LEU A 214 3.56 -9.01 -8.02
CA LEU A 214 2.36 -8.42 -8.63
C LEU A 214 1.46 -9.47 -9.32
N PRO A 215 1.98 -10.49 -10.03
CA PRO A 215 1.20 -11.65 -10.41
C PRO A 215 0.49 -12.36 -9.24
N GLN A 216 1.16 -12.56 -8.09
CA GLN A 216 0.50 -13.16 -6.92
C GLN A 216 -0.60 -12.26 -6.34
N VAL A 217 -0.39 -10.94 -6.32
CA VAL A 217 -1.40 -9.96 -5.92
C VAL A 217 -2.60 -9.99 -6.88
N HIS A 218 -2.37 -10.12 -8.18
CA HIS A 218 -3.42 -10.30 -9.19
C HIS A 218 -4.31 -11.50 -8.86
N ASP A 219 -3.72 -12.66 -8.57
CA ASP A 219 -4.48 -13.87 -8.23
C ASP A 219 -5.27 -13.67 -6.94
N HIS A 220 -4.68 -12.98 -5.96
CA HIS A 220 -5.34 -12.69 -4.69
C HIS A 220 -6.52 -11.73 -4.87
N LEU A 221 -6.42 -10.68 -5.69
CA LEU A 221 -7.55 -9.80 -6.01
C LEU A 221 -8.72 -10.57 -6.63
N ASN A 222 -8.43 -11.49 -7.56
CA ASN A 222 -9.45 -12.34 -8.17
C ASN A 222 -10.11 -13.27 -7.15
N HIS A 223 -9.34 -13.84 -6.24
CA HIS A 223 -9.88 -14.62 -5.12
C HIS A 223 -10.79 -13.78 -4.23
N LEU A 224 -10.36 -12.56 -3.84
CA LEU A 224 -11.14 -11.64 -3.01
C LEU A 224 -12.45 -11.21 -3.68
N SER A 225 -12.45 -11.01 -4.99
CA SER A 225 -13.66 -10.64 -5.75
C SER A 225 -14.75 -11.72 -5.67
N ARG A 226 -14.40 -12.98 -5.35
CA ARG A 226 -15.34 -14.10 -5.21
C ARG A 226 -15.88 -14.28 -3.79
N HIS A 227 -15.57 -13.36 -2.87
CA HIS A 227 -16.06 -13.40 -1.49
C HIS A 227 -16.95 -12.21 -1.19
N SER A 228 -17.93 -12.39 -0.31
CA SER A 228 -18.90 -11.34 0.09
C SER A 228 -18.31 -10.24 0.96
N ASN A 229 -17.15 -10.48 1.60
CA ASN A 229 -16.55 -9.56 2.55
C ASN A 229 -15.02 -9.64 2.47
N VAL A 230 -14.42 -8.66 1.80
CA VAL A 230 -12.96 -8.54 1.62
C VAL A 230 -12.23 -8.46 2.96
N SER A 231 -12.68 -7.62 3.90
CA SER A 231 -11.96 -7.44 5.17
C SER A 231 -11.94 -8.72 6.00
N ALA A 232 -13.05 -9.47 6.00
CA ALA A 232 -13.11 -10.79 6.63
C ALA A 232 -12.22 -11.83 5.91
N CYS A 233 -12.22 -11.83 4.57
CA CYS A 233 -11.42 -12.75 3.77
C CYS A 233 -9.92 -12.54 3.98
N LEU A 234 -9.44 -11.30 3.91
CA LEU A 234 -8.03 -10.95 4.15
C LEU A 234 -7.60 -11.20 5.59
N ARG A 235 -8.51 -11.05 6.57
CA ARG A 235 -8.21 -11.42 7.96
C ARG A 235 -8.00 -12.93 8.12
N ALA A 236 -8.85 -13.74 7.48
CA ALA A 236 -8.77 -15.20 7.57
C ALA A 236 -7.63 -15.78 6.72
N ASN A 237 -7.38 -15.19 5.55
CA ASN A 237 -6.37 -15.63 4.58
C ASN A 237 -5.55 -14.42 4.10
N PRO A 238 -4.65 -13.89 4.94
CA PRO A 238 -3.83 -12.73 4.58
C PRO A 238 -2.90 -13.07 3.43
N PHE A 239 -2.67 -12.10 2.55
CA PHE A 239 -1.68 -12.24 1.48
C PHE A 239 -0.29 -12.54 2.05
N LYS A 240 0.35 -13.59 1.52
CA LYS A 240 1.72 -13.98 1.87
C LYS A 240 2.46 -14.27 0.57
N PRO A 241 3.49 -13.46 0.22
CA PRO A 241 4.35 -13.75 -0.91
C PRO A 241 4.93 -15.16 -0.83
N ARG A 242 4.90 -15.89 -1.95
CA ARG A 242 5.59 -17.18 -2.09
C ARG A 242 6.73 -17.05 -3.10
N PRO A 243 7.86 -17.73 -2.88
CA PRO A 243 8.89 -17.86 -3.91
C PRO A 243 8.31 -18.56 -5.15
N VAL A 244 8.74 -18.15 -6.34
CA VAL A 244 8.35 -18.81 -7.58
C VAL A 244 8.81 -20.28 -7.56
N GLY A 245 7.87 -21.20 -7.76
CA GLY A 245 8.12 -22.66 -7.80
C GLY A 245 7.37 -23.49 -6.74
N MET A 246 6.74 -22.87 -5.73
CA MET A 246 5.78 -23.58 -4.86
C MET A 246 4.36 -23.40 -5.39
N GLY A 247 3.78 -24.47 -5.94
CA GLY A 247 2.36 -24.50 -6.32
C GLY A 247 1.43 -24.21 -5.12
N TRP A 248 0.17 -23.87 -5.42
CA TRP A 248 -0.85 -23.68 -4.40
C TRP A 248 -0.99 -24.93 -3.52
N PRO A 249 -0.99 -24.81 -2.17
CA PRO A 249 -1.52 -25.90 -1.35
C PRO A 249 -3.00 -26.07 -1.72
N GLN A 250 -3.37 -27.32 -2.02
CA GLN A 250 -4.75 -27.72 -2.33
C GLN A 250 -5.67 -27.50 -1.14
#